data_AF-A0A7V7AAB7-F1
#
_entry.id   AF-A0A7V7AAB7-F1
#
_cell.length_a   1.000
_cell.length_b   1.000
_cell.length_c   1.000
_cell.angle_alpha   90.00
_cell.angle_beta   90.00
_cell.angle_gamma   90.00
#
_symmetry.space_group_name_H-M   'P 1'
#
loop_
_entity.id
_entity.type
_entity.pdbx_description
1 polymer ?
#
loop_
_entity_poly.entity_id
_entity_poly.type
_entity_poly.pdbx_seq_one_letter_code
_entity_poly.pdbx_strand_id
1 'polypeptide(L)'
;MAKREEITNIVISIVLIFIGIFLLIYSHIGNLKAITLLYLVFLIYGLMKIIEYSFSSDKKDKEDLFTGIISLFGVLSSLFFKDYNGQLLISITLVTWVGFMSIIKLIKVDYYHDRNNKMFYINMTSLILFLIIGVLTGINLFFDNTVQVLILGYFFIANGLLNLAEDAIRIIATSENFNIKRKD
;
A
#
# COMPACT_ATOMS: atom_id res chain seq x y z
N MET A 1 -1.19 10.52 21.05
CA MET A 1 -1.43 9.14 20.55
C MET A 1 -1.20 9.02 19.03
N ALA A 2 -1.39 10.09 18.24
CA ALA A 2 -1.02 10.15 16.80
C ALA A 2 0.42 9.65 16.48
N LYS A 3 1.40 9.96 17.34
CA LYS A 3 2.79 9.52 17.15
C LYS A 3 2.98 7.98 17.10
N ARG A 4 2.12 7.19 17.77
CA ARG A 4 2.24 5.72 17.73
C ARG A 4 1.76 5.15 16.39
N GLU A 5 0.66 5.69 15.86
CA GLU A 5 0.08 5.35 14.57
C GLU A 5 0.99 5.76 13.39
N GLU A 6 1.64 6.92 13.49
CA GLU A 6 2.64 7.35 12.51
C GLU A 6 3.86 6.41 12.49
N ILE A 7 4.30 5.93 13.66
CA ILE A 7 5.41 4.98 13.77
C ILE A 7 5.01 3.61 13.19
N THR A 8 3.79 3.12 13.46
CA THR A 8 3.32 1.84 12.91
C THR A 8 3.21 1.88 11.38
N ASN A 9 2.74 3.00 10.83
CA ASN A 9 2.66 3.21 9.38
C ASN A 9 4.05 3.20 8.70
N ILE A 10 5.04 3.82 9.34
CA ILE A 10 6.45 3.72 8.91
C ILE A 10 6.94 2.28 8.94
N VAL A 11 6.68 1.55 10.02
CA VAL A 11 7.10 0.14 10.14
C VAL A 11 6.48 -0.71 9.03
N ILE A 12 5.20 -0.53 8.72
CA ILE A 12 4.52 -1.25 7.64
C ILE A 12 5.14 -0.90 6.28
N SER A 13 5.44 0.37 6.04
CA SER A 13 6.11 0.81 4.81
C SER A 13 7.49 0.19 4.65
N ILE A 14 8.26 0.09 5.73
CA ILE A 14 9.56 -0.61 5.74
C ILE A 14 9.38 -2.10 5.46
N VAL A 15 8.40 -2.75 6.09
CA VAL A 15 8.10 -4.17 5.84
C VAL A 15 7.72 -4.42 4.38
N LEU A 16 6.91 -3.54 3.76
CA LEU A 16 6.59 -3.62 2.34
C LEU A 16 7.84 -3.55 1.45
N ILE A 17 8.79 -2.66 1.76
CA ILE A 17 10.06 -2.56 1.04
C ILE A 17 10.85 -3.87 1.17
N PHE A 18 10.95 -4.43 2.38
CA PHE A 18 11.63 -5.71 2.60
C PHE A 18 10.95 -6.87 1.87
N ILE A 19 9.62 -6.91 1.85
CA ILE A 19 8.86 -7.90 1.07
C ILE A 19 9.19 -7.75 -0.42
N GLY A 20 9.23 -6.53 -0.94
CA GLY A 20 9.56 -6.29 -2.34
C GLY A 20 11.00 -6.72 -2.69
N ILE A 21 11.97 -6.42 -1.81
CA ILE A 21 13.36 -6.91 -1.96
C ILE A 21 13.42 -8.44 -1.93
N PHE A 22 12.67 -9.06 -0.99
CA PHE A 22 12.57 -10.52 -0.92
C PHE A 22 12.02 -11.11 -2.22
N LEU A 23 10.97 -10.51 -2.81
CA LEU A 23 10.43 -10.96 -4.10
C LEU A 23 11.45 -10.83 -5.24
N LEU A 24 12.27 -9.77 -5.27
CA LEU A 24 13.34 -9.62 -6.27
C LEU A 24 14.40 -10.73 -6.18
N ILE A 25 14.76 -11.13 -4.95
CA ILE A 25 15.68 -12.26 -4.74
C ILE A 25 14.98 -13.57 -5.11
N TYR A 26 13.72 -13.71 -4.68
CA TYR A 26 12.91 -14.90 -4.90
C TYR A 26 12.65 -15.17 -6.38
N SER A 27 12.58 -14.15 -7.24
CA SER A 27 12.39 -14.35 -8.68
C SER A 27 13.49 -15.20 -9.32
N HIS A 28 14.70 -15.20 -8.76
CA HIS A 28 15.85 -15.95 -9.31
C HIS A 28 15.97 -17.38 -8.77
N ILE A 29 15.44 -17.65 -7.57
CA ILE A 29 15.69 -18.90 -6.82
C ILE A 29 14.39 -19.70 -6.64
N GLY A 30 13.26 -19.02 -6.65
CA GLY A 30 11.96 -19.54 -6.29
C GLY A 30 11.18 -20.15 -7.46
N ASN A 31 10.36 -21.16 -7.16
CA ASN A 31 9.51 -21.84 -8.13
C ASN A 31 8.01 -21.69 -7.80
N LEU A 32 7.65 -20.76 -6.91
CA LEU A 32 6.25 -20.47 -6.62
C LEU A 32 5.66 -19.63 -7.74
N LYS A 33 4.38 -19.85 -8.03
CA LYS A 33 3.63 -19.01 -8.97
C LYS A 33 3.50 -17.60 -8.42
N ALA A 34 3.70 -16.59 -9.26
CA ALA A 34 3.64 -15.18 -8.88
C ALA A 34 2.33 -14.81 -8.20
N ILE A 35 1.22 -15.40 -8.66
CA ILE A 35 -0.10 -15.19 -8.06
C ILE A 35 -0.19 -15.65 -6.60
N THR A 36 0.45 -16.78 -6.27
CA THR A 36 0.49 -17.28 -4.88
C THR A 36 1.30 -16.33 -4.00
N LEU A 37 2.39 -15.78 -4.52
CA LEU A 37 3.17 -14.77 -3.82
C LEU A 37 2.38 -13.47 -3.62
N LEU A 38 1.64 -13.01 -4.64
CA LEU A 38 0.78 -11.84 -4.52
C LEU A 38 -0.25 -11.99 -3.38
N TYR A 39 -0.94 -13.14 -3.32
CA TYR A 39 -1.89 -13.41 -2.24
C TYR A 39 -1.23 -13.49 -0.87
N LEU A 40 -0.01 -14.05 -0.79
CA LEU A 40 0.74 -14.08 0.46
C LEU A 40 1.10 -12.66 0.93
N VAL A 41 1.52 -11.78 0.02
CA VAL A 41 1.78 -10.37 0.35
C VAL A 41 0.49 -9.67 0.79
N PHE A 42 -0.63 -9.86 0.10
CA PHE A 42 -1.92 -9.29 0.48
C PHE A 42 -2.40 -9.78 1.85
N LEU A 43 -2.15 -11.05 2.18
CA LEU A 43 -2.47 -11.61 3.50
C LEU A 43 -1.66 -10.92 4.59
N ILE A 44 -0.33 -10.85 4.43
CA ILE A 44 0.56 -10.21 5.42
C ILE A 44 0.18 -8.73 5.57
N TYR A 45 0.09 -8.00 4.46
CA TYR A 45 -0.22 -6.58 4.47
C TYR A 45 -1.60 -6.29 5.06
N GLY A 46 -2.61 -7.08 4.69
CA GLY A 46 -3.97 -6.94 5.20
C GLY A 46 -4.07 -7.18 6.71
N LEU A 47 -3.41 -8.23 7.22
CA LEU A 47 -3.36 -8.51 8.65
C LEU A 47 -2.65 -7.40 9.43
N MET A 48 -1.50 -6.91 8.93
CA MET A 48 -0.79 -5.82 9.57
C MET A 48 -1.65 -4.56 9.69
N LYS A 49 -2.39 -4.21 8.64
CA LYS A 49 -3.28 -3.04 8.61
C LYS A 49 -4.49 -3.17 9.54
N ILE A 50 -5.08 -4.36 9.66
CA ILE A 50 -6.15 -4.61 10.64
C ILE A 50 -5.63 -4.53 12.08
N ILE A 51 -4.43 -5.07 12.34
CA ILE A 51 -3.78 -4.99 13.65
C ILE A 51 -3.52 -3.53 14.00
N GLU A 52 -2.95 -2.75 13.08
CA GLU A 52 -2.71 -1.31 13.24
C GLU A 52 -4.01 -0.56 13.58
N TYR A 53 -5.07 -0.76 12.79
CA TYR A 53 -6.37 -0.13 13.06
C TYR A 53 -6.92 -0.51 14.45
N SER A 54 -6.72 -1.75 14.89
CA SER A 54 -7.18 -2.23 16.21
C SER A 54 -6.45 -1.54 17.36
N PHE A 55 -5.19 -1.15 17.16
CA PHE A 55 -4.38 -0.41 18.13
C PHE A 55 -4.45 1.12 17.96
N SER A 56 -4.99 1.62 16.85
CA SER A 56 -5.15 3.05 16.62
C SER A 56 -6.14 3.65 17.62
N SER A 57 -5.75 4.78 18.21
CA SER A 57 -6.55 5.48 19.22
C SER A 57 -7.59 6.40 18.58
N ASP A 58 -7.46 6.72 17.29
CA ASP A 58 -8.42 7.54 16.54
C ASP A 58 -9.20 6.68 15.54
N LYS A 59 -10.32 6.12 15.99
CA LYS A 59 -11.19 5.27 15.17
C LYS A 59 -11.90 6.03 14.03
N LYS A 60 -11.71 7.35 13.90
CA LYS A 60 -12.29 8.14 12.81
C LYS A 60 -11.54 7.95 11.51
N ASP A 61 -10.23 7.69 11.55
CA ASP A 61 -9.48 7.32 10.35
C ASP A 61 -9.71 5.84 10.05
N LYS A 62 -10.40 5.56 8.95
CA LYS A 62 -10.76 4.20 8.53
C LYS A 62 -9.90 3.70 7.39
N GLU A 63 -8.88 4.46 6.96
CA GLU A 63 -7.99 4.07 5.86
C GLU A 63 -7.36 2.70 6.10
N ASP A 64 -6.81 2.47 7.30
CA ASP A 64 -6.14 1.22 7.64
C ASP A 64 -7.11 0.03 7.66
N LEU A 65 -8.33 0.26 8.15
CA LEU A 65 -9.39 -0.74 8.13
C LEU A 65 -9.78 -1.12 6.70
N PHE A 66 -10.06 -0.13 5.85
CA PHE A 66 -10.45 -0.39 4.46
C PHE A 66 -9.32 -1.04 3.66
N THR A 67 -8.09 -0.59 3.86
CA THR A 67 -6.88 -1.18 3.27
C THR A 67 -6.74 -2.66 3.66
N GLY A 68 -6.95 -2.96 4.94
CA GLY A 68 -6.94 -4.31 5.47
C GLY A 68 -8.01 -5.19 4.83
N ILE A 69 -9.26 -4.71 4.81
CA ILE A 69 -10.41 -5.43 4.24
C ILE A 69 -10.19 -5.70 2.74
N ILE A 70 -9.78 -4.71 1.96
CA ILE A 70 -9.56 -4.85 0.51
C ILE A 70 -8.44 -5.85 0.22
N SER A 71 -7.36 -5.84 1.01
CA SER A 71 -6.27 -6.79 0.85
C SER A 71 -6.73 -8.22 1.19
N LEU A 72 -7.50 -8.41 2.26
CA LEU A 72 -8.08 -9.72 2.58
C LEU A 72 -9.12 -10.18 1.56
N PHE A 73 -9.92 -9.26 1.00
CA PHE A 73 -10.84 -9.58 -0.08
C PHE A 73 -10.10 -10.06 -1.34
N GLY A 74 -8.94 -9.43 -1.63
CA GLY A 74 -8.02 -9.91 -2.65
C GLY A 74 -7.58 -11.37 -2.41
N VAL A 75 -7.26 -11.74 -1.17
CA VAL A 75 -6.92 -13.13 -0.81
C VAL A 75 -8.13 -14.07 -0.96
N LEU A 76 -9.32 -13.65 -0.53
CA LEU A 76 -10.54 -14.47 -0.65
C LEU A 76 -10.89 -14.78 -2.10
N SER A 77 -10.56 -13.88 -3.04
CA SER A 77 -10.74 -14.13 -4.48
C SER A 77 -10.01 -15.40 -4.96
N SER A 78 -8.91 -15.79 -4.29
CA SER A 78 -8.15 -16.99 -4.64
C SER A 78 -8.95 -18.29 -4.54
N LEU A 79 -10.01 -18.31 -3.73
CA LEU A 79 -10.89 -19.47 -3.56
C LEU A 79 -11.84 -19.67 -4.75
N PHE A 80 -12.20 -18.59 -5.44
CA PHE A 80 -13.19 -18.61 -6.53
C PHE A 80 -12.56 -18.73 -7.92
N PHE A 81 -11.33 -18.22 -8.11
CA PHE A 81 -10.71 -18.10 -9.43
C PHE A 81 -9.56 -19.08 -9.68
N LYS A 82 -9.49 -20.19 -8.94
CA LYS A 82 -8.38 -21.14 -8.96
C LYS A 82 -8.07 -21.75 -10.35
N ASP A 83 -9.09 -21.89 -11.20
CA ASP A 83 -8.99 -22.58 -12.50
C ASP A 83 -8.73 -21.63 -13.69
N TYR A 84 -8.59 -20.33 -13.45
CA TYR A 84 -8.33 -19.35 -14.50
C TYR A 84 -6.85 -19.27 -14.90
N ASN A 85 -6.59 -18.68 -16.07
CA ASN A 85 -5.23 -18.39 -16.52
C ASN A 85 -4.50 -17.50 -15.49
N GLY A 86 -3.43 -18.02 -14.91
CA GLY A 86 -2.68 -17.35 -13.84
C GLY A 86 -2.12 -15.98 -14.21
N GLN A 87 -1.77 -15.74 -15.47
CA GLN A 87 -1.21 -14.47 -15.94
C GLN A 87 -2.27 -13.36 -16.00
N LEU A 88 -3.46 -13.68 -16.49
CA LEU A 88 -4.56 -12.72 -16.54
C LEU A 88 -5.11 -12.46 -15.13
N LEU A 89 -5.20 -13.52 -14.32
CA LEU A 89 -5.73 -13.42 -12.96
C LEU A 89 -4.86 -12.52 -12.07
N ILE A 90 -3.52 -12.63 -12.14
CA ILE A 90 -2.63 -11.79 -11.33
C ILE A 90 -2.74 -10.31 -11.69
N SER A 91 -2.81 -9.98 -12.99
CA SER A 91 -2.97 -8.60 -13.47
C SER A 91 -4.29 -7.99 -13.03
N ILE A 92 -5.41 -8.71 -13.23
CA ILE A 92 -6.73 -8.23 -12.82
C ILE A 92 -6.78 -8.04 -11.31
N THR A 93 -6.29 -9.02 -10.54
CA THR A 93 -6.26 -8.93 -9.07
C THR A 93 -5.49 -7.69 -8.62
N LEU A 94 -4.30 -7.44 -9.18
CA LEU A 94 -3.48 -6.29 -8.82
C LEU A 94 -4.15 -4.97 -9.23
N VAL A 95 -4.65 -4.85 -10.46
CA VAL A 95 -5.29 -3.62 -10.96
C VAL A 95 -6.55 -3.30 -10.18
N THR A 96 -7.38 -4.30 -9.87
CA THR A 96 -8.56 -4.12 -9.02
C THR A 96 -8.16 -3.67 -7.61
N TRP A 97 -7.13 -4.28 -7.02
CA TRP A 97 -6.61 -3.85 -5.72
C TRP A 97 -6.09 -2.40 -5.75
N VAL A 98 -5.30 -2.04 -6.77
CA VAL A 98 -4.82 -0.66 -6.98
C VAL A 98 -5.99 0.31 -7.13
N GLY A 99 -7.04 -0.06 -7.86
CA GLY A 99 -8.25 0.76 -8.02
C GLY A 99 -8.93 1.05 -6.69
N PHE A 100 -9.16 0.03 -5.87
CA PHE A 100 -9.75 0.19 -4.54
C PHE A 100 -8.84 1.01 -3.60
N MET A 101 -7.54 0.75 -3.59
CA MET A 101 -6.57 1.53 -2.82
C MET A 101 -6.53 3.00 -3.22
N SER A 102 -6.71 3.28 -4.51
CA SER A 102 -6.77 4.65 -5.03
C SER A 102 -8.02 5.38 -4.56
N ILE A 103 -9.18 4.69 -4.46
CA ILE A 103 -10.40 5.27 -3.88
C ILE A 103 -10.16 5.64 -2.41
N ILE A 104 -9.51 4.78 -1.63
CA ILE A 104 -9.18 5.09 -0.23
C ILE A 104 -8.28 6.32 -0.14
N LYS A 105 -7.18 6.35 -0.91
CA LYS A 105 -6.26 7.49 -0.94
C LYS A 105 -6.97 8.77 -1.41
N LEU A 106 -7.93 8.67 -2.34
CA LEU A 106 -8.72 9.81 -2.81
C LEU A 106 -9.64 10.38 -1.71
N ILE A 107 -10.30 9.53 -0.90
CA ILE A 107 -11.11 9.99 0.25
C ILE A 107 -10.23 10.79 1.23
N LYS A 108 -8.99 10.37 1.44
CA LYS A 108 -8.04 11.09 2.30
C LYS A 108 -7.57 12.42 1.70
N VAL A 109 -7.35 12.46 0.39
CA VAL A 109 -7.03 13.69 -0.33
C VAL A 109 -8.17 14.70 -0.19
N ASP A 110 -9.42 14.27 -0.39
CA ASP A 110 -10.62 15.09 -0.24
C ASP A 110 -10.74 15.67 1.18
N TYR A 111 -10.53 14.82 2.20
CA TYR A 111 -10.50 15.24 3.60
C TYR A 111 -9.46 16.34 3.91
N TYR A 112 -8.27 16.28 3.30
CA TYR A 112 -7.25 17.32 3.47
C TYR A 112 -7.54 18.58 2.65
N HIS A 113 -8.22 18.44 1.51
CA HIS A 113 -8.66 19.55 0.67
C HIS A 113 -9.66 20.43 1.43
N ASP A 114 -10.70 19.83 2.02
CA ASP A 114 -11.75 20.52 2.79
C ASP A 114 -11.19 21.31 3.98
N ARG A 115 -10.06 20.86 4.52
CA ARG A 115 -9.39 21.48 5.67
C ARG A 115 -8.29 22.46 5.27
N ASN A 116 -8.09 22.69 3.97
CA ASN A 116 -7.03 23.54 3.42
C ASN A 116 -5.64 23.19 3.98
N ASN A 117 -5.38 21.89 4.19
CA ASN A 117 -4.13 21.41 4.76
C ASN A 117 -3.09 21.23 3.64
N LYS A 118 -1.86 21.73 3.83
CA LYS A 118 -0.75 21.58 2.88
C LYS A 118 -0.43 20.12 2.54
N MET A 119 -0.78 19.17 3.42
CA MET A 119 -0.66 17.72 3.16
C MET A 119 -1.45 17.26 1.92
N PHE A 120 -2.47 18.02 1.50
CA PHE A 120 -3.23 17.79 0.27
C PHE A 120 -2.32 17.56 -0.95
N TYR A 121 -1.34 18.44 -1.19
CA TYR A 121 -0.48 18.35 -2.38
C TYR A 121 0.40 17.11 -2.39
N ILE A 122 0.87 16.68 -1.21
CA ILE A 122 1.72 15.50 -1.05
C ILE A 122 0.90 14.24 -1.33
N ASN A 123 -0.25 14.11 -0.68
CA ASN A 123 -1.15 12.97 -0.86
C ASN A 123 -1.69 12.90 -2.31
N MET A 124 -1.94 14.04 -2.96
CA MET A 124 -2.36 14.07 -4.36
C MET A 124 -1.25 13.60 -5.30
N THR A 125 -0.02 14.08 -5.10
CA THR A 125 1.14 13.66 -5.91
C THR A 125 1.40 12.17 -5.76
N SER A 126 1.32 11.69 -4.52
CA SER A 126 1.48 10.28 -4.19
C SER A 126 0.37 9.40 -4.79
N LEU A 127 -0.89 9.84 -4.78
CA LEU A 127 -1.99 9.15 -5.46
C LEU A 127 -1.72 8.99 -6.97
N ILE A 128 -1.26 10.05 -7.63
CA ILE A 128 -0.94 10.02 -9.07
C ILE A 128 0.20 9.04 -9.34
N LEU A 129 1.28 9.10 -8.56
CA LEU A 129 2.41 8.18 -8.70
C LEU A 129 2.00 6.73 -8.44
N PHE A 130 1.20 6.48 -7.41
CA PHE A 130 0.67 5.17 -7.09
C PHE A 130 -0.17 4.57 -8.23
N LEU A 131 -1.05 5.38 -8.84
CA LEU A 131 -1.84 4.97 -9.99
C LEU A 131 -0.97 4.63 -11.21
N ILE A 132 0.00 5.49 -11.54
CA ILE A 132 0.92 5.28 -12.66
C ILE A 132 1.70 3.97 -12.46
N ILE A 133 2.29 3.80 -11.28
CA ILE A 133 3.08 2.60 -10.94
C ILE A 133 2.18 1.35 -10.98
N GLY A 134 0.97 1.41 -10.42
CA GLY A 134 0.04 0.29 -10.40
C GLY A 134 -0.45 -0.14 -11.78
N VAL A 135 -0.80 0.81 -12.65
CA VAL A 135 -1.22 0.52 -14.03
C VAL A 135 -0.06 -0.04 -14.85
N LEU A 136 1.13 0.57 -14.77
CA LEU A 136 2.33 0.07 -15.46
C LEU A 136 2.69 -1.36 -15.02
N THR A 137 2.57 -1.65 -13.72
CA THR A 137 2.79 -2.99 -13.19
C THR A 137 1.76 -3.97 -13.73
N GLY A 138 0.48 -3.61 -13.71
CA GLY A 138 -0.62 -4.43 -14.24
C GLY A 138 -0.45 -4.80 -15.72
N ILE A 139 0.00 -3.86 -16.55
CA ILE A 139 0.25 -4.10 -17.98
C ILE A 139 1.44 -5.04 -18.18
N ASN A 140 2.47 -4.96 -17.36
CA ASN A 140 3.66 -5.81 -17.52
C ASN A 140 3.51 -7.19 -16.86
N LEU A 141 2.37 -7.53 -16.25
CA LEU A 141 2.17 -8.84 -15.63
C LEU A 141 1.77 -9.96 -16.63
N PHE A 142 1.69 -9.68 -17.93
CA PHE A 142 1.39 -10.70 -18.96
C PHE A 142 2.61 -11.55 -19.41
N PHE A 143 3.79 -11.32 -18.84
CA PHE A 143 5.01 -12.06 -19.17
C PHE A 143 5.15 -13.39 -18.39
N ASP A 144 6.32 -14.02 -18.50
CA ASP A 144 6.67 -15.23 -17.77
C ASP A 144 6.66 -15.05 -16.25
N ASN A 145 6.47 -16.15 -15.53
CA ASN A 145 6.37 -16.18 -14.06
C ASN A 145 7.54 -15.46 -13.37
N THR A 146 8.78 -15.66 -13.84
CA THR A 146 9.98 -14.99 -13.31
C THR A 146 9.87 -13.47 -13.43
N VAL A 147 9.43 -12.98 -14.59
CA VAL A 147 9.27 -11.55 -14.87
C VAL A 147 8.13 -10.97 -14.04
N GLN A 148 7.04 -11.73 -13.85
CA GLN A 148 5.94 -11.32 -12.98
C GLN A 148 6.37 -11.10 -11.53
N VAL A 149 7.14 -12.04 -10.95
CA VAL A 149 7.64 -11.91 -9.58
C VAL A 149 8.57 -10.71 -9.45
N LEU A 150 9.43 -10.48 -10.44
CA LEU A 150 10.33 -9.35 -10.48
C LEU A 150 9.56 -8.01 -10.51
N ILE A 151 8.55 -7.90 -11.37
CA ILE A 151 7.68 -6.72 -11.50
C ILE A 151 6.89 -6.48 -10.21
N LEU A 152 6.37 -7.53 -9.57
CA LEU A 152 5.72 -7.41 -8.26
C LEU A 152 6.69 -6.91 -7.18
N GLY A 153 7.93 -7.40 -7.18
CA GLY A 153 8.97 -6.92 -6.27
C GLY A 153 9.19 -5.42 -6.42
N TYR A 154 9.36 -4.94 -7.65
CA TYR A 154 9.47 -3.50 -7.94
C TYR A 154 8.26 -2.70 -7.48
N PHE A 155 7.05 -3.21 -7.74
CA PHE A 155 5.80 -2.56 -7.32
C PHE A 155 5.74 -2.37 -5.80
N PHE A 156 6.01 -3.42 -5.02
CA PHE A 156 5.94 -3.34 -3.56
C PHE A 156 7.05 -2.47 -2.95
N ILE A 157 8.25 -2.45 -3.54
CA ILE A 157 9.30 -1.49 -3.14
C ILE A 157 8.83 -0.06 -3.39
N ALA A 158 8.35 0.23 -4.60
CA ALA A 158 7.93 1.57 -4.98
C ALA A 158 6.74 2.06 -4.13
N ASN A 159 5.75 1.19 -3.91
CA ASN A 159 4.62 1.48 -3.03
C ASN A 159 5.06 1.70 -1.57
N GLY A 160 5.97 0.88 -1.06
CA GLY A 160 6.52 1.04 0.29
C GLY A 160 7.30 2.35 0.46
N LEU A 161 8.13 2.74 -0.53
CA LEU A 161 8.84 4.02 -0.52
C LEU A 161 7.90 5.23 -0.58
N LEU A 162 6.84 5.13 -1.38
CA LEU A 162 5.85 6.18 -1.55
C LEU A 162 5.06 6.42 -0.25
N ASN A 163 4.59 5.35 0.41
CA ASN A 163 3.94 5.47 1.72
C ASN A 163 4.92 5.99 2.80
N LEU A 164 6.17 5.50 2.80
CA LEU A 164 7.20 5.98 3.72
C LEU A 164 7.45 7.49 3.56
N ALA A 165 7.49 7.99 2.33
CA ALA A 165 7.66 9.41 2.04
C ALA A 165 6.47 10.24 2.55
N GLU A 166 5.22 9.78 2.30
CA GLU A 166 4.02 10.44 2.83
C GLU A 166 4.06 10.55 4.35
N ASP A 167 4.36 9.45 5.05
CA ASP A 167 4.34 9.41 6.51
C ASP A 167 5.50 10.22 7.11
N ALA A 168 6.69 10.15 6.52
CA ALA A 168 7.83 10.95 6.94
C ALA A 168 7.54 12.46 6.83
N ILE A 169 6.97 12.90 5.71
CA ILE A 169 6.61 14.30 5.52
C ILE A 169 5.48 14.70 6.48
N ARG A 170 4.51 13.83 6.74
CA ARG A 170 3.44 14.09 7.72
C ARG A 170 3.99 14.34 9.12
N ILE A 171 4.95 13.54 9.57
CA ILE A 171 5.61 13.72 10.88
C ILE A 171 6.35 15.05 10.93
N ILE A 172 7.12 15.38 9.88
CA ILE A 172 7.87 16.64 9.81
C ILE A 172 6.91 17.84 9.83
N ALA A 173 5.87 17.83 8.98
CA ALA A 173 4.88 18.90 8.91
C ALA A 173 4.09 19.07 10.22
N THR A 174 3.80 17.96 10.91
CA THR A 174 3.13 18.00 12.22
C THR A 174 4.07 18.54 13.30
N SER A 175 5.37 18.25 13.22
CA SER A 175 6.38 18.76 14.16
C SER A 175 6.63 20.26 14.04
N GLU A 176 6.52 20.86 12.85
CA GLU A 176 6.64 22.31 12.66
C GLU A 176 5.48 23.09 13.31
N ASN A 177 4.27 22.51 13.36
CA ASN A 177 3.12 23.10 14.04
C ASN A 177 3.22 23.07 15.59
N PHE A 178 4.16 22.32 16.17
CA PHE A 178 4.43 22.34 17.62
C PHE A 178 5.25 23.55 18.08
N ASN A 179 5.74 24.40 17.16
CA ASN A 179 6.53 25.60 17.47
C ASN A 179 5.71 26.91 17.57
N ILE A 180 4.40 26.86 17.80
CA ILE A 180 3.65 28.06 18.19
C ILE A 180 3.91 28.31 19.67
N LYS A 181 4.89 29.19 19.92
CA LYS A 181 5.21 29.82 21.21
C LYS A 181 3.95 29.99 22.07
N ARG A 182 3.98 29.44 23.29
CA ARG A 182 3.27 30.05 24.42
C ARG A 182 3.78 31.49 24.50
N LYS A 183 2.94 32.45 24.11
CA LYS A 183 3.08 33.82 24.60
C LYS A 183 2.42 33.81 25.98
N ASP A 184 3.27 33.79 27.00
CA ASP A 184 2.92 34.29 28.32
C ASP A 184 2.59 35.79 28.23
#